data_AF-A0A952FZ54-F1
#
_entry.id   AF-A0A952FZ54-F1
#
_cell.length_a   1.000
_cell.length_b   1.000
_cell.length_c   1.000
_cell.angle_alpha   90.00
_cell.angle_beta   90.00
_cell.angle_gamma   90.00
#
_symmetry.space_group_name_H-M   'P 1'
#
loop_
_entity.id
_entity.type
_entity.pdbx_description
1 polymer ?
#
loop_
_entity_poly.entity_id
_entity_poly.type
_entity_poly.pdbx_seq_one_letter_code
_entity_poly.pdbx_strand_id
1 'polypeptide(L)'
;MAQLRVQAPQIDSSFVGIGGARMAEQGVKSPFDIAQLSILGLVEGLKALPRVTARVKDTVALAVAEKPDAVVLIDSWGFTLRAAQAIRKALPGVPLIKYVGPQVWAARPGRAKTLAGTVDFLIALHPMDPPFFEAHGLKTV
;
A
#
# COMPACT_ATOMS: atom_id res chain seq x y z
N MET A 1 1.45 11.63 7.66
CA MET A 1 1.76 11.46 9.10
C MET A 1 1.69 12.78 9.82
N ALA A 2 2.62 13.73 9.58
CA ALA A 2 2.58 15.07 10.17
C ALA A 2 1.21 15.75 10.07
N GLN A 3 0.64 15.81 8.87
CA GLN A 3 -0.67 16.43 8.65
C GLN A 3 -1.82 15.70 9.39
N LEU A 4 -1.74 14.38 9.56
CA LEU A 4 -2.77 13.63 10.28
C LEU A 4 -2.79 14.02 11.76
N ARG A 5 -1.61 14.15 12.36
CA ARG A 5 -1.47 14.61 13.76
C ARG A 5 -2.00 16.03 13.95
N VAL A 6 -1.84 16.90 12.95
CA VAL A 6 -2.36 18.28 12.98
C VAL A 6 -3.88 18.32 12.82
N GLN A 7 -4.45 17.52 11.93
CA GLN A 7 -5.88 17.53 11.63
C GLN A 7 -6.72 16.75 12.65
N ALA A 8 -6.12 15.78 13.33
CA ALA A 8 -6.78 14.96 14.34
C ALA A 8 -5.92 14.83 15.61
N PRO A 9 -5.63 15.96 16.31
CA PRO A 9 -4.78 15.95 17.51
C PRO A 9 -5.38 15.14 18.67
N GLN A 10 -6.70 14.92 18.66
CA GLN A 10 -7.42 14.08 19.62
C GLN A 10 -7.22 12.58 19.40
N ILE A 11 -6.68 12.16 18.26
CA ILE A 11 -6.41 10.75 17.95
C ILE A 11 -4.95 10.48 18.28
N ASP A 12 -4.72 9.60 19.27
CA ASP A 12 -3.40 9.05 19.50
C ASP A 12 -3.02 8.17 18.31
N SER A 13 -2.09 8.65 17.48
CA SER A 13 -1.73 8.02 16.22
C SER A 13 -0.28 7.57 16.22
N SER A 14 -0.10 6.25 16.19
CA SER A 14 1.18 5.59 15.99
C SER A 14 1.31 5.12 14.55
N PHE A 15 2.53 5.16 14.00
CA PHE A 15 2.81 4.70 12.65
C PHE A 15 3.98 3.74 12.66
N VAL A 16 3.74 2.56 12.10
CA VAL A 16 4.73 1.52 11.91
C VAL A 16 4.61 1.01 10.48
N GLY A 17 5.72 0.58 9.90
CA GLY A 17 5.70 0.07 8.53
C GLY A 17 6.98 0.32 7.78
N ILE A 18 6.87 0.20 6.46
CA ILE A 18 7.99 0.24 5.54
C ILE A 18 8.06 1.64 4.93
N GLY A 19 9.18 2.32 5.12
CA GLY A 19 9.35 3.71 4.72
C GLY A 19 10.81 4.09 4.47
N GLY A 20 11.02 5.17 3.71
CA GLY A 20 12.33 5.75 3.49
C GLY A 20 12.74 6.74 4.59
N ALA A 21 13.88 7.41 4.39
CA ALA A 21 14.45 8.36 5.36
C ALA A 21 13.43 9.40 5.87
N ARG A 22 12.65 10.00 4.96
CA ARG A 22 11.61 10.99 5.33
C ARG A 22 10.50 10.43 6.22
N MET A 23 10.20 9.14 6.14
CA MET A 23 9.24 8.50 7.05
C MET A 23 9.89 8.17 8.39
N ALA A 24 11.17 7.80 8.39
CA ALA A 24 11.95 7.59 9.61
C ALA A 24 12.07 8.87 10.45
N GLU A 25 12.26 10.03 9.80
CA GLU A 25 12.22 11.36 10.44
C GLU A 25 10.88 11.65 11.15
N GLN A 26 9.81 10.97 10.74
CA GLN A 26 8.47 11.09 11.35
C GLN A 26 8.19 10.00 12.41
N GLY A 27 9.18 9.14 12.69
CA GLY A 27 9.14 8.09 13.71
C GLY A 27 8.84 6.68 13.18
N VAL A 28 8.72 6.47 11.87
CA VAL A 28 8.47 5.14 11.30
C VAL A 28 9.75 4.31 11.28
N LYS A 29 9.76 3.22 12.04
CA LYS A 29 10.87 2.26 12.07
C LYS A 29 10.66 1.20 10.99
N SER A 30 11.37 1.34 9.88
CA SER A 30 11.31 0.36 8.79
C SER A 30 12.12 -0.90 9.13
N PRO A 31 11.55 -2.11 9.02
CA PRO A 31 12.28 -3.35 9.31
C PRO A 31 13.35 -3.68 8.26
N PHE A 32 13.30 -3.01 7.10
CA PHE A 32 14.27 -3.13 6.03
C PHE A 32 14.34 -1.84 5.21
N ASP A 33 15.41 -1.67 4.44
CA ASP A 33 15.56 -0.52 3.55
C ASP A 33 14.58 -0.60 2.36
N ILE A 34 13.73 0.42 2.22
CA ILE A 34 12.74 0.53 1.13
C ILE A 34 13.40 0.62 -0.25
N ALA A 35 14.65 1.08 -0.35
CA ALA A 35 15.38 1.15 -1.61
C ALA A 35 15.52 -0.24 -2.27
N GLN A 36 15.44 -1.31 -1.48
CA GLN A 36 15.43 -2.69 -1.98
C GLN A 36 14.17 -3.05 -2.80
N LEU A 37 13.11 -2.24 -2.69
CA LEU A 37 11.85 -2.36 -3.46
C LEU A 37 11.83 -1.47 -4.70
N SER A 38 12.81 -0.58 -4.88
CA SER A 38 12.94 0.25 -6.07
C SER A 38 13.40 -0.62 -7.24
N ILE A 39 12.46 -0.93 -8.13
CA ILE A 39 12.73 -1.67 -9.36
C ILE A 39 12.58 -0.69 -10.51
N LEU A 40 13.70 -0.31 -11.11
CA LEU A 40 13.73 0.34 -12.41
C LEU A 40 13.70 -0.78 -13.46
N GLY A 41 12.89 -0.66 -14.51
CA GLY A 41 12.94 -1.60 -15.66
C GLY A 41 12.21 -2.95 -15.51
N LEU A 42 11.80 -3.52 -16.65
CA LEU A 42 11.06 -4.79 -16.74
C LEU A 42 11.94 -6.01 -16.45
N VAL A 43 13.22 -5.95 -16.81
CA VAL A 43 14.20 -7.05 -16.69
C VAL A 43 14.72 -7.18 -15.26
N GLU A 44 15.01 -6.07 -14.58
CA GLU A 44 15.34 -6.07 -13.15
C GLU A 44 14.13 -6.47 -12.30
N GLY A 45 12.91 -6.22 -12.76
CA GLY A 45 11.68 -6.62 -12.07
C GLY A 45 11.49 -8.13 -11.91
N LEU A 46 11.91 -8.93 -12.89
CA LEU A 46 11.84 -10.40 -12.77
C LEU A 46 12.91 -10.93 -11.79
N LYS A 47 14.14 -10.40 -11.85
CA LYS A 47 15.22 -10.77 -10.91
C LYS A 47 14.94 -10.31 -9.47
N ALA A 48 14.16 -9.25 -9.30
CA ALA A 48 13.77 -8.74 -8.00
C ALA A 48 12.61 -9.52 -7.35
N LEU A 49 11.90 -10.39 -8.07
CA LEU A 49 10.71 -11.08 -7.56
C LEU A 49 10.94 -11.90 -6.27
N PRO A 50 12.03 -12.67 -6.12
CA PRO A 50 12.32 -13.37 -4.87
C PRO A 50 12.49 -12.40 -3.69
N ARG A 51 13.18 -11.28 -3.93
CA ARG A 51 13.41 -10.22 -2.93
C ARG A 51 12.10 -9.55 -2.53
N VAL A 52 11.27 -9.17 -3.50
CA VAL A 52 9.93 -8.60 -3.26
C VAL A 52 9.09 -9.57 -2.43
N THR A 53 9.12 -10.86 -2.76
CA THR A 53 8.36 -11.88 -2.03
C THR A 53 8.86 -12.04 -0.59
N ALA A 54 10.17 -12.03 -0.36
CA ALA A 54 10.74 -12.01 0.99
C ALA A 54 10.28 -10.78 1.78
N ARG A 55 10.35 -9.59 1.17
CA ARG A 55 9.90 -8.34 1.80
C ARG A 55 8.41 -8.30 2.07
N VAL A 56 7.59 -8.95 1.24
CA VAL A 56 6.15 -9.13 1.51
C VAL A 56 5.96 -9.98 2.77
N LYS A 57 6.73 -11.06 2.95
CA LYS A 57 6.66 -11.86 4.18
C LYS A 57 7.04 -11.04 5.41
N ASP A 58 8.14 -10.27 5.33
CA ASP A 58 8.59 -9.39 6.42
C ASP A 58 7.50 -8.36 6.78
N THR A 59 6.83 -7.81 5.76
CA THR A 59 5.74 -6.84 5.92
C THR A 59 4.51 -7.46 6.59
N VAL A 60 4.14 -8.67 6.20
CA VAL A 60 2.99 -9.39 6.80
C VAL A 60 3.31 -9.77 8.24
N ALA A 61 4.53 -10.22 8.53
CA ALA A 61 4.95 -10.54 9.89
C ALA A 61 4.86 -9.31 10.80
N LEU A 62 5.31 -8.15 10.31
CA LEU A 62 5.17 -6.88 11.03
C LEU A 62 3.68 -6.54 11.26
N ALA A 63 2.84 -6.60 10.23
CA ALA A 63 1.41 -6.29 10.36
C ALA A 63 0.71 -7.22 11.37
N VAL A 64 1.03 -8.51 11.38
CA VAL A 64 0.47 -9.48 12.33
C VAL A 64 0.94 -9.21 13.76
N ALA A 65 2.20 -8.82 13.95
CA ALA A 65 2.74 -8.48 15.26
C ALA A 65 2.11 -7.19 15.82
N GLU A 66 2.00 -6.16 14.99
CA GLU A 66 1.54 -4.83 15.39
C GLU A 66 0.00 -4.72 15.46
N LYS A 67 -0.74 -5.59 14.75
CA LYS A 67 -2.21 -5.60 14.69
C LYS A 67 -2.82 -4.20 14.45
N PRO A 68 -2.49 -3.55 13.31
CA PRO A 68 -2.87 -2.17 13.07
C PRO A 68 -4.39 -2.03 12.88
N ASP A 69 -4.93 -0.86 13.23
CA ASP A 69 -6.33 -0.50 12.97
C ASP A 69 -6.63 -0.29 11.49
N ALA A 70 -5.61 0.04 10.68
CA ALA A 70 -5.69 0.15 9.23
C ALA A 70 -4.29 0.03 8.60
N VAL A 71 -4.23 -0.39 7.34
CA VAL A 71 -3.00 -0.44 6.56
C VAL A 71 -3.11 0.47 5.34
N VAL A 72 -2.16 1.40 5.20
CA VAL A 72 -2.06 2.31 4.05
C VAL A 72 -0.96 1.86 3.09
N LEU A 73 -1.37 1.53 1.87
CA LEU A 73 -0.55 0.94 0.81
C LEU A 73 -0.19 2.01 -0.23
N ILE A 74 1.01 2.57 -0.14
CA ILE A 74 1.40 3.75 -0.94
C ILE A 74 2.03 3.34 -2.28
N ASP A 75 1.46 3.84 -3.39
CA ASP A 75 2.04 3.84 -4.74
C ASP A 75 2.30 2.45 -5.37
N SER A 76 3.45 1.81 -5.12
CA SER A 76 3.98 0.68 -5.90
C SER A 76 2.99 -0.48 -6.14
N TRP A 77 2.55 -0.68 -7.39
CA TRP A 77 1.65 -1.78 -7.75
C TRP A 77 2.23 -3.16 -7.42
N GLY A 78 3.49 -3.41 -7.81
CA GLY A 78 4.09 -4.75 -7.74
C GLY A 78 4.23 -5.28 -6.32
N PHE A 79 4.74 -4.45 -5.41
CA PHE A 79 4.94 -4.82 -4.01
C PHE A 79 3.65 -4.68 -3.20
N THR A 80 2.99 -3.51 -3.24
CA THR A 80 1.87 -3.25 -2.33
C THR A 80 0.64 -4.10 -2.62
N LEU A 81 0.38 -4.49 -3.88
CA LEU A 81 -0.72 -5.41 -4.17
C LEU A 81 -0.47 -6.78 -3.55
N ARG A 82 0.76 -7.30 -3.64
CA ARG A 82 1.13 -8.60 -3.04
C ARG A 82 1.06 -8.53 -1.51
N ALA A 83 1.55 -7.43 -0.93
CA ALA A 83 1.43 -7.19 0.50
C ALA A 83 -0.04 -7.13 0.93
N ALA A 84 -0.89 -6.39 0.22
CA ALA A 84 -2.32 -6.29 0.50
C ALA A 84 -3.01 -7.66 0.48
N GLN A 85 -2.77 -8.47 -0.56
CA GLN A 85 -3.34 -9.81 -0.67
C GLN A 85 -2.87 -10.73 0.46
N ALA A 86 -1.59 -10.66 0.85
CA ALA A 86 -1.05 -11.48 1.92
C ALA A 86 -1.55 -11.02 3.30
N ILE A 87 -1.64 -9.70 3.53
CA ILE A 87 -2.21 -9.12 4.74
C ILE A 87 -3.69 -9.47 4.86
N ARG A 88 -4.50 -9.34 3.79
CA ARG A 88 -5.91 -9.74 3.80
C ARG A 88 -6.09 -11.20 4.22
N LYS A 89 -5.19 -12.09 3.80
CA LYS A 89 -5.23 -13.50 4.22
C LYS A 89 -4.89 -13.68 5.71
N ALA A 90 -3.91 -12.94 6.22
CA ALA A 90 -3.46 -13.05 7.61
C ALA A 90 -4.36 -12.31 8.60
N LEU A 91 -4.95 -11.19 8.18
CA LEU A 91 -5.76 -10.25 8.96
C LEU A 91 -7.02 -9.87 8.17
N PRO A 92 -8.01 -10.77 8.03
CA PRO A 92 -9.15 -10.58 7.13
C PRO A 92 -10.02 -9.36 7.46
N GLY A 93 -10.02 -8.90 8.72
CA GLY A 93 -10.80 -7.75 9.17
C GLY A 93 -10.07 -6.40 9.08
N VAL A 94 -8.78 -6.35 8.77
CA VAL A 94 -8.05 -5.07 8.77
C VAL A 94 -8.45 -4.24 7.54
N PRO A 95 -8.82 -2.96 7.71
CA PRO A 95 -9.02 -2.04 6.60
C PRO A 95 -7.74 -1.87 5.78
N LEU A 96 -7.82 -2.12 4.47
CA LEU A 96 -6.75 -1.93 3.51
C LEU A 96 -7.06 -0.72 2.64
N ILE A 97 -6.23 0.30 2.74
CA ILE A 97 -6.39 1.57 2.03
C ILE A 97 -5.26 1.69 1.01
N LYS A 98 -5.60 1.82 -0.28
CA LYS A 98 -4.63 2.15 -1.31
C LYS A 98 -4.49 3.66 -1.40
N TYR A 99 -3.28 4.18 -1.30
CA TYR A 99 -2.99 5.58 -1.62
C TYR A 99 -2.23 5.65 -2.94
N VAL A 100 -2.80 6.38 -3.91
CA VAL A 100 -2.41 6.42 -5.32
C VAL A 100 -2.75 5.12 -6.05
N GLY A 101 -3.76 5.19 -6.92
CA GLY A 101 -4.19 4.07 -7.75
C GLY A 101 -3.21 3.80 -8.90
N PRO A 102 -3.17 2.58 -9.46
CA PRO A 102 -2.48 2.36 -10.73
C PRO A 102 -3.13 3.21 -11.82
N GLN A 103 -2.33 3.74 -12.75
CA GLN A 103 -2.84 4.45 -13.93
C GLN A 103 -3.53 3.45 -14.88
N VAL A 104 -4.82 3.19 -14.65
CA VAL A 104 -5.62 2.19 -15.39
C VAL A 104 -6.11 2.72 -16.72
N TRP A 105 -6.45 4.01 -16.77
CA TRP A 105 -6.90 4.72 -17.98
C TRP A 105 -5.86 4.69 -19.11
N ALA A 106 -4.57 4.57 -18.78
CA ALA A 106 -3.50 4.66 -19.76
C ALA A 106 -3.22 3.34 -20.52
N ALA A 107 -3.54 2.16 -19.97
CA ALA A 107 -3.15 0.91 -20.63
C ALA A 107 -3.74 -0.42 -20.11
N ARG A 108 -4.31 -0.49 -18.88
CA ARG A 108 -4.53 -1.78 -18.19
C ARG A 108 -5.80 -1.80 -17.33
N PRO A 109 -7.01 -1.81 -17.94
CA PRO A 109 -8.28 -1.73 -17.20
C PRO A 109 -8.48 -2.88 -16.20
N GLY A 110 -7.95 -4.07 -16.47
CA GLY A 110 -8.04 -5.22 -15.56
C GLY A 110 -7.44 -4.97 -14.16
N ARG A 111 -6.52 -4.00 -14.01
CA ARG A 111 -5.96 -3.63 -12.71
C ARG A 111 -7.00 -2.99 -11.79
N ALA A 112 -8.00 -2.30 -12.34
CA ALA A 112 -9.06 -1.69 -11.53
C ALA A 112 -9.87 -2.77 -10.81
N LYS A 113 -10.33 -3.79 -11.54
CA LYS A 113 -11.00 -4.96 -10.97
C LYS A 113 -10.13 -5.68 -9.94
N THR A 114 -8.84 -5.90 -10.24
CA THR A 114 -7.92 -6.54 -9.29
C THR A 114 -7.76 -5.74 -8.00
N LEU A 115 -7.59 -4.42 -8.10
CA LEU A 115 -7.46 -3.57 -6.93
C LEU A 115 -8.74 -3.56 -6.10
N ALA A 116 -9.90 -3.40 -6.75
CA ALA A 116 -11.22 -3.39 -6.10
C ALA A 116 -11.51 -4.69 -5.33
N GLY A 117 -11.03 -5.84 -5.83
CA GLY A 117 -11.14 -7.11 -5.11
C GLY A 117 -10.07 -7.32 -4.01
N THR A 118 -9.13 -6.39 -3.83
CA THR A 118 -8.00 -6.55 -2.90
C THR A 118 -8.06 -5.59 -1.71
N VAL A 119 -8.47 -4.33 -1.94
CA VAL A 119 -8.48 -3.27 -0.92
C VAL A 119 -9.90 -2.74 -0.69
N ASP A 120 -10.11 -2.03 0.42
CA ASP A 120 -11.43 -1.53 0.83
C ASP A 120 -11.67 -0.08 0.38
N PHE A 121 -10.60 0.69 0.22
CA PHE A 121 -10.67 2.11 -0.10
C PHE A 121 -9.49 2.56 -0.95
N LEU A 122 -9.72 3.51 -1.85
CA LEU A 122 -8.69 4.15 -2.67
C LEU A 122 -8.70 5.66 -2.46
N ILE A 123 -7.56 6.22 -2.07
CA ILE A 123 -7.30 7.66 -2.15
C ILE A 123 -6.65 7.92 -3.51
N ALA A 124 -7.42 8.46 -4.44
CA ALA A 124 -7.01 8.76 -5.80
C ALA A 124 -6.27 10.11 -5.86
N LEU A 125 -5.26 10.19 -6.72
CA LEU A 125 -4.52 11.45 -6.90
C LEU A 125 -5.13 12.30 -8.02
N HIS A 126 -5.65 11.65 -9.07
CA HIS A 126 -6.21 12.33 -10.23
C HIS A 126 -7.73 12.16 -10.27
N PRO A 127 -8.49 13.23 -10.57
CA PRO A 127 -9.95 13.19 -10.57
C PRO A 127 -10.53 12.25 -11.64
N MET A 128 -9.73 11.85 -12.62
CA MET A 128 -10.13 10.91 -13.67
C MET A 128 -10.00 9.44 -13.25
N ASP A 129 -9.27 9.14 -12.17
CA ASP A 129 -9.05 7.76 -11.71
C ASP A 129 -10.31 7.12 -11.08
N PRO A 130 -11.05 7.79 -10.16
CA PRO A 130 -12.20 7.21 -9.46
C PRO A 130 -13.19 6.40 -10.30
N PRO A 131 -13.70 6.89 -11.45
CA PRO A 131 -14.76 6.19 -12.17
C PRO A 131 -14.36 4.78 -12.62
N PHE A 132 -13.08 4.55 -12.89
CA PHE A 132 -12.58 3.23 -13.30
C PHE A 132 -12.60 2.20 -12.17
N PHE A 133 -12.43 2.64 -10.92
CA PHE A 133 -12.41 1.75 -9.75
C PHE A 133 -13.81 1.60 -9.14
N GLU A 134 -14.59 2.68 -9.12
CA GLU A 134 -15.98 2.70 -8.64
C GLU A 134 -16.89 1.81 -9.49
N ALA A 135 -16.63 1.70 -10.80
CA ALA A 135 -17.29 0.72 -11.68
C ALA A 135 -17.10 -0.74 -11.22
N HIS A 136 -16.12 -1.02 -10.36
CA HIS A 136 -15.88 -2.31 -9.73
C HIS A 136 -16.24 -2.35 -8.23
N GLY A 137 -16.94 -1.33 -7.73
CA GLY A 137 -17.42 -1.23 -6.36
C GLY A 137 -16.38 -0.77 -5.33
N LEU A 138 -15.20 -0.32 -5.77
CA LEU A 138 -14.20 0.24 -4.85
C LEU A 138 -14.58 1.66 -4.45
N LYS A 139 -14.65 1.92 -3.15
CA LYS A 139 -14.87 3.27 -2.62
C LYS A 139 -13.65 4.14 -2.84
N THR A 140 -13.86 5.38 -3.27
CA THR A 140 -12.75 6.32 -3.55
C THR A 140 -12.96 7.70 -2.94
N VAL A 141 -11.86 8.47 -2.83
CA VAL A 141 -11.82 9.92 -2.57
C VAL A 141 -10.71 10.56 -3.38
#